data_AF-A0A970JSS5-F1
#
_entry.id   AF-A0A970JSS5-F1
#
_cell.length_a   1.000
_cell.length_b   1.000
_cell.length_c   1.000
_cell.angle_alpha   90.00
_cell.angle_beta   90.00
_cell.angle_gamma   90.00
#
_symmetry.space_group_name_H-M   'P 1'
#
loop_
_entity.id
_entity.type
_entity.pdbx_description
1 polymer ?
#
loop_
_entity_poly.entity_id
_entity_poly.type
_entity_poly.pdbx_seq_one_letter_code
_entity_poly.pdbx_strand_id
1 'polypeptide(L)'
;MIGTNIRLRRKKLKLSQEQLAQGDWTRSYVSQIERGRIQPSIETLNKIANKLDTTVADLIGDQNLLNKAKATVLYPEICRQYLALLPKTPTTIVLDQLTNSLLTNSNLDIQLPPNPELYHLTARVLISQKKYPSAAELLQKALKLFDIHWRVLFMVKLYFVYEQLGDVEQQKTIKEELTRILDPSNSMQEFKAKLVTELKYETDPGRSTYLVTFLQAIDYGLEFAQAIELINS
;
A
#
# COMPACT_ATOMS: atom_id res chain seq x y z
N MET A 1 20.06 3.74 2.32
CA MET A 1 18.68 4.26 2.46
C MET A 1 18.49 4.98 3.79
N ILE A 2 18.70 4.29 4.92
CA ILE A 2 18.61 4.86 6.30
C ILE A 2 19.37 6.18 6.47
N GLY A 3 20.66 6.23 6.10
CA GLY A 3 21.48 7.45 6.24
C GLY A 3 20.91 8.65 5.49
N THR A 4 20.35 8.43 4.29
CA THR A 4 19.69 9.48 3.50
C THR A 4 18.42 9.99 4.19
N ASN A 5 17.62 9.10 4.76
CA ASN A 5 16.38 9.47 5.46
C ASN A 5 16.67 10.27 6.74
N ILE A 6 17.68 9.85 7.52
CA ILE A 6 18.20 10.59 8.67
C ILE A 6 18.60 12.01 8.24
N ARG A 7 19.38 12.13 7.17
CA ARG A 7 19.81 13.44 6.63
C ARG A 7 18.64 14.31 6.21
N LEU A 8 17.66 13.75 5.50
CA LEU A 8 16.48 14.47 5.02
C LEU A 8 15.62 14.97 6.19
N ARG A 9 15.31 14.11 7.16
CA ARG A 9 14.52 14.49 8.35
C ARG A 9 15.23 15.55 9.18
N ARG A 10 16.53 15.37 9.44
CA ARG A 10 17.36 16.37 10.14
C ARG A 10 17.31 17.74 9.47
N LYS A 11 17.43 17.78 8.13
CA LYS A 11 17.32 19.03 7.36
C LYS A 11 15.93 19.66 7.44
N LYS A 12 14.85 18.87 7.43
CA LYS A 12 13.47 19.38 7.61
C LYS A 12 13.29 20.06 8.97
N LEU A 13 13.94 19.52 10.00
CA LEU A 13 14.00 20.13 11.34
C LEU A 13 15.03 21.24 11.48
N LYS A 14 15.73 21.61 10.39
CA LYS A 14 16.78 22.65 10.35
C LYS A 14 17.94 22.41 11.34
N LEU A 15 18.21 21.16 11.70
CA LEU A 15 19.30 20.80 12.62
C LEU A 15 20.62 20.60 11.87
N SER A 16 21.75 20.96 12.49
CA SER A 16 23.09 20.61 12.04
C SER A 16 23.47 19.16 12.42
N GLN A 17 24.49 18.58 11.79
CA GLN A 17 24.99 17.25 12.18
C GLN A 17 25.53 17.25 13.62
N GLU A 18 26.05 18.38 14.07
CA GLU A 18 26.58 18.56 15.42
C GLU A 18 25.46 18.61 16.46
N GLN A 19 24.37 19.32 16.15
CA GLN A 19 23.17 19.37 17.00
C GLN A 19 22.51 17.99 17.13
N LEU A 20 22.45 17.19 16.05
CA LEU A 20 21.96 15.81 16.13
C LEU A 20 22.90 14.92 16.97
N ALA A 21 24.21 15.10 16.82
CA ALA A 21 25.22 14.31 17.52
C ALA A 21 25.28 14.58 19.03
N GLN A 22 24.97 15.82 19.44
CA GLN A 22 25.17 16.32 20.80
C GLN A 22 24.71 15.35 21.90
N GLY A 23 25.64 14.91 22.75
CA GLY A 23 25.38 14.06 23.92
C GLY A 23 25.52 12.55 23.68
N ASP A 24 25.33 12.06 22.45
CA ASP A 24 25.37 10.61 22.18
C ASP A 24 26.49 10.21 21.22
N TRP A 25 26.88 11.09 20.30
CA TRP A 25 27.85 10.78 19.24
C TRP A 25 28.74 11.96 18.88
N THR A 26 29.73 11.70 18.02
CA THR A 26 30.49 12.77 17.36
C THR A 26 29.80 13.20 16.06
N ARG A 27 30.02 14.46 15.65
CA ARG A 27 29.58 14.97 14.33
C ARG A 27 30.06 14.06 13.19
N SER A 28 31.29 13.56 13.30
CA SER A 28 31.90 12.67 12.30
C SER A 28 31.14 11.35 12.19
N TYR A 29 30.74 10.75 13.32
CA TYR A 29 29.94 9.52 13.35
C TYR A 29 28.59 9.71 12.66
N VAL A 30 27.85 10.77 13.00
CA VAL A 30 26.58 11.12 12.32
C VAL A 30 26.79 11.33 10.82
N SER A 31 27.86 12.03 10.43
CA SER A 31 28.21 12.24 9.03
C SER A 31 28.50 10.94 8.27
N GLN A 32 29.15 9.98 8.92
CA GLN A 32 29.45 8.67 8.34
C GLN A 32 28.18 7.82 8.19
N ILE A 33 27.26 7.86 9.17
CA ILE A 33 25.93 7.24 9.07
C ILE A 33 25.13 7.84 7.91
N GLU A 34 25.04 9.17 7.82
CA GLU A 34 24.27 9.84 6.77
C GLU A 34 24.76 9.54 5.36
N ARG A 35 26.05 9.24 5.20
CA ARG A 35 26.68 8.84 3.93
C ARG A 35 26.64 7.34 3.67
N GLY A 36 26.05 6.54 4.57
CA GLY A 36 25.99 5.09 4.47
C GLY A 36 27.34 4.38 4.65
N ARG A 37 28.33 5.05 5.25
CA ARG A 37 29.65 4.45 5.54
C ARG A 37 29.65 3.64 6.83
N ILE A 38 28.74 3.96 7.75
CA ILE A 38 28.49 3.21 8.99
C ILE A 38 27.03 2.81 9.03
N GLN A 39 26.78 1.54 9.31
CA GLN A 39 25.46 1.02 9.63
C GLN A 39 25.21 1.24 11.15
N PRO A 40 24.23 2.06 11.56
CA PRO A 40 23.93 2.24 12.98
C PRO A 40 23.29 0.97 13.56
N SER A 41 23.53 0.71 14.85
CA SER A 41 22.77 -0.32 15.60
C SER A 41 21.30 0.08 15.77
N ILE A 42 20.42 -0.86 16.10
CA ILE A 42 19.01 -0.56 16.41
C ILE A 42 18.90 0.45 17.57
N GLU A 43 19.72 0.30 18.62
CA GLU A 43 19.75 1.25 19.74
C GLU A 43 20.15 2.66 19.27
N THR A 44 21.18 2.75 18.43
CA THR A 44 21.62 4.03 17.83
C THR A 44 20.49 4.63 17.00
N LEU A 45 19.83 3.81 16.19
CA LEU A 45 18.74 4.26 15.32
C LEU A 45 17.53 4.74 16.13
N ASN A 46 17.20 4.09 17.25
CA ASN A 46 16.16 4.53 18.20
C ASN A 46 16.49 5.92 18.78
N LYS A 47 17.73 6.13 19.25
CA LYS A 47 18.15 7.45 19.76
C LYS A 47 18.09 8.53 18.66
N ILE A 48 18.49 8.19 17.43
CA ILE A 48 18.40 9.11 16.29
C ILE A 48 16.93 9.43 16.00
N ALA A 49 16.05 8.43 15.98
CA ALA A 49 14.62 8.60 15.75
C ALA A 49 13.98 9.54 16.78
N ASN A 50 14.26 9.32 18.07
CA ASN A 50 13.78 10.16 19.15
C ASN A 50 14.24 11.62 19.00
N LYS A 51 15.53 11.86 18.72
CA LYS A 51 16.05 13.22 18.48
C LYS A 51 15.51 13.89 17.24
N LEU A 52 15.06 13.10 16.26
CA LEU A 52 14.47 13.59 15.01
C LEU A 52 12.94 13.58 15.05
N ASP A 53 12.34 13.37 16.22
CA ASP A 53 10.89 13.37 16.45
C ASP A 53 10.17 12.51 15.40
N THR A 54 10.57 11.26 15.30
CA THR A 54 10.08 10.29 14.31
C THR A 54 10.29 8.87 14.83
N THR A 55 9.85 7.85 14.08
CA THR A 55 10.05 6.46 14.45
C THR A 55 11.23 5.83 13.70
N VAL A 56 11.78 4.74 14.23
CA VAL A 56 12.79 3.95 13.51
C VAL A 56 12.25 3.44 12.18
N ALA A 57 10.97 3.06 12.12
CA ALA A 57 10.32 2.63 10.89
C ALA A 57 10.36 3.73 9.80
N ASP A 58 10.10 4.98 10.17
CA ASP A 58 10.17 6.13 9.25
C ASP A 58 11.59 6.39 8.75
N LEU A 59 12.61 6.24 9.61
CA LEU A 59 14.01 6.40 9.23
C LEU A 59 14.50 5.27 8.33
N ILE A 60 13.99 4.06 8.50
CA ILE A 60 14.31 2.95 7.61
C ILE A 60 13.73 3.23 6.22
N GLY A 61 12.49 3.75 6.15
CA GLY A 61 11.92 4.36 4.95
C GLY A 61 11.69 3.43 3.75
N ASP A 62 12.15 2.18 3.81
CA ASP A 62 11.90 1.14 2.80
C ASP A 62 10.38 0.92 2.63
N GLN A 63 9.61 0.99 3.72
CA GLN A 63 8.15 0.85 3.67
C GLN A 63 7.49 2.01 2.90
N ASN A 64 7.98 3.24 3.05
CA ASN A 64 7.41 4.41 2.35
C ASN A 64 7.71 4.35 0.85
N LEU A 65 8.94 3.97 0.47
CA LEU A 65 9.31 3.80 -0.94
C LEU A 65 8.56 2.63 -1.59
N LEU A 66 8.40 1.51 -0.87
CA LEU A 66 7.60 0.39 -1.35
C LEU A 66 6.12 0.78 -1.52
N ASN A 67 5.55 1.50 -0.55
CA ASN A 67 4.17 2.00 -0.65
C ASN A 67 4.01 2.98 -1.82
N LYS A 68 5.00 3.85 -2.07
CA LYS A 68 5.02 4.72 -3.25
C LYS A 68 5.04 3.92 -4.55
N ALA A 69 5.94 2.93 -4.67
CA ALA A 69 6.00 2.05 -5.83
C ALA A 69 4.64 1.36 -6.09
N LYS A 70 4.04 0.78 -5.06
CA LYS A 70 2.70 0.15 -5.12
C LYS A 70 1.61 1.12 -5.55
N ALA A 71 1.57 2.32 -4.97
CA ALA A 71 0.59 3.35 -5.30
C ALA A 71 0.70 3.80 -6.76
N THR A 72 1.92 3.83 -7.30
CA THR A 72 2.21 4.27 -8.66
C THR A 72 2.27 3.12 -9.69
N VAL A 73 1.82 1.90 -9.36
CA VAL A 73 1.99 0.73 -10.25
C VAL A 73 1.41 0.94 -11.65
N LEU A 74 0.34 1.72 -11.80
CA LEU A 74 -0.28 2.06 -13.10
C LEU A 74 0.44 3.20 -13.86
N TYR A 75 1.51 3.74 -13.29
CA TYR A 75 2.34 4.80 -13.87
C TYR A 75 3.79 4.28 -13.99
N PRO A 76 4.10 3.51 -15.05
CA PRO A 76 5.30 2.69 -15.09
C PRO A 76 6.62 3.44 -14.86
N GLU A 77 6.76 4.62 -15.47
CA GLU A 77 7.98 5.42 -15.33
C GLU A 77 8.22 5.86 -13.89
N ILE A 78 7.17 6.28 -13.20
CA ILE A 78 7.24 6.72 -11.79
C ILE A 78 7.49 5.52 -10.88
N CYS A 79 6.79 4.40 -11.12
CA CYS A 79 6.97 3.17 -10.35
C CYS A 79 8.43 2.68 -10.41
N ARG A 80 9.04 2.66 -11.60
CA ARG A 80 10.44 2.23 -11.78
C ARG A 80 11.44 3.11 -11.06
N GLN A 81 11.19 4.43 -10.98
CA GLN A 81 12.06 5.33 -10.21
C GLN A 81 12.11 4.92 -8.74
N TYR A 82 10.99 4.49 -8.16
CA TYR A 82 10.95 3.98 -6.79
C TYR A 82 11.55 2.58 -6.67
N LEU A 83 11.25 1.68 -7.61
CA LEU A 83 11.79 0.31 -7.60
C LEU A 83 13.32 0.29 -7.73
N ALA A 84 13.91 1.20 -8.50
CA ALA A 84 15.36 1.33 -8.65
C ALA A 84 16.09 1.67 -7.32
N LEU A 85 15.35 2.21 -6.34
CA LEU A 85 15.87 2.55 -5.01
C LEU A 85 15.65 1.44 -3.97
N LEU A 86 14.91 0.38 -4.33
CA LEU A 86 14.53 -0.71 -3.44
C LEU A 86 15.36 -1.98 -3.70
N PRO A 87 15.61 -2.81 -2.68
CA PRO A 87 16.23 -4.12 -2.89
C PRO A 87 15.30 -5.04 -3.69
N LYS A 88 15.90 -6.03 -4.37
CA LYS A 88 15.14 -7.11 -5.01
C LYS A 88 14.55 -8.02 -3.94
N THR A 89 13.23 -8.09 -3.92
CA THR A 89 12.39 -8.91 -3.04
C THR A 89 11.28 -9.53 -3.88
N PRO A 90 10.58 -10.58 -3.41
CA PRO A 90 9.44 -11.13 -4.16
C PRO A 90 8.43 -10.04 -4.55
N THR A 91 8.08 -9.14 -3.63
CA THR A 91 7.16 -8.02 -3.89
C THR A 91 7.70 -7.06 -4.94
N THR A 92 8.95 -6.60 -4.82
CA THR A 92 9.53 -5.62 -5.77
C THR A 92 9.77 -6.23 -7.15
N ILE A 93 10.07 -7.54 -7.23
CA ILE A 93 10.15 -8.29 -8.48
C ILE A 93 8.78 -8.32 -9.16
N VAL A 94 7.71 -8.66 -8.42
CA VAL A 94 6.35 -8.65 -8.98
C VAL A 94 5.97 -7.25 -9.46
N LEU A 95 6.22 -6.21 -8.66
CA LEU A 95 5.93 -4.83 -9.07
C LEU A 95 6.70 -4.42 -10.34
N ASP A 96 7.96 -4.83 -10.47
CA ASP A 96 8.76 -4.58 -11.68
C ASP A 96 8.17 -5.33 -12.90
N GLN A 97 7.77 -6.59 -12.74
CA GLN A 97 7.12 -7.36 -13.80
C GLN A 97 5.77 -6.76 -14.23
N LEU A 98 4.94 -6.35 -13.27
CA LEU A 98 3.69 -5.63 -13.54
C LEU A 98 3.94 -4.34 -14.34
N THR A 99 4.96 -3.60 -13.91
CA THR A 99 5.35 -2.34 -14.54
C THR A 99 5.85 -2.53 -15.97
N ASN A 100 6.68 -3.56 -16.19
CA ASN A 100 7.18 -3.91 -17.51
C ASN A 100 6.06 -4.40 -18.42
N SER A 101 5.13 -5.22 -17.91
CA SER A 101 3.96 -5.67 -18.68
C SER A 101 3.11 -4.50 -19.16
N LEU A 102 2.90 -3.46 -18.35
CA LEU A 102 2.17 -2.27 -18.77
C LEU A 102 2.80 -1.58 -19.97
N LEU A 103 4.12 -1.56 -20.06
CA LEU A 103 4.86 -0.90 -21.13
C LEU A 103 4.95 -1.72 -22.40
N THR A 104 5.11 -3.04 -22.27
CA THR A 104 5.24 -3.96 -23.40
C THR A 104 3.91 -4.54 -23.85
N ASN A 105 2.84 -4.30 -23.08
CA ASN A 105 1.55 -4.98 -23.17
C ASN A 105 1.66 -6.53 -23.13
N SER A 106 2.75 -7.08 -22.57
CA SER A 106 2.98 -8.52 -22.52
C SER A 106 2.03 -9.21 -21.56
N ASN A 107 1.76 -10.51 -21.77
CA ASN A 107 1.01 -11.31 -20.80
C ASN A 107 1.79 -11.47 -19.49
N LEU A 108 1.05 -11.52 -18.39
CA LEU A 108 1.58 -11.71 -17.06
C LEU A 108 1.51 -13.19 -16.72
N ASP A 109 2.65 -13.87 -16.79
CA ASP A 109 2.82 -15.22 -16.25
C ASP A 109 3.63 -15.11 -14.95
N ILE A 110 2.93 -14.88 -13.85
CA ILE A 110 3.54 -14.63 -12.54
C ILE A 110 2.87 -15.49 -11.48
N GLN A 111 3.67 -16.28 -10.79
CA GLN A 111 3.24 -16.92 -9.56
C GLN A 111 3.28 -15.91 -8.40
N LEU A 112 2.11 -15.42 -8.01
CA LEU A 112 2.00 -14.49 -6.89
C LEU A 112 2.15 -15.21 -5.54
N PRO A 113 2.92 -14.65 -4.59
CA PRO A 113 2.87 -15.11 -3.20
C PRO A 113 1.47 -14.84 -2.62
N PRO A 114 1.04 -15.52 -1.53
CA PRO A 114 -0.26 -15.33 -0.89
C PRO A 114 -0.31 -13.98 -0.16
N ASN A 115 -0.30 -12.89 -0.92
CA ASN A 115 -0.36 -11.51 -0.46
C ASN A 115 -1.53 -10.80 -1.16
N PRO A 116 -2.61 -10.45 -0.44
CA PRO A 116 -3.83 -9.95 -1.05
C PRO A 116 -3.63 -8.62 -1.79
N GLU A 117 -2.71 -7.77 -1.30
CA GLU A 117 -2.38 -6.51 -1.95
C GLU A 117 -1.76 -6.73 -3.34
N LEU A 118 -0.90 -7.75 -3.49
CA LEU A 118 -0.32 -8.07 -4.80
C LEU A 118 -1.35 -8.63 -5.78
N TYR A 119 -2.30 -9.44 -5.31
CA TYR A 119 -3.45 -9.86 -6.13
C TYR A 119 -4.28 -8.65 -6.56
N HIS A 120 -4.56 -7.73 -5.64
CA HIS A 120 -5.29 -6.51 -5.91
C HIS A 120 -4.60 -5.62 -6.96
N LEU A 121 -3.28 -5.39 -6.82
CA LEU A 121 -2.49 -4.58 -7.76
C LEU A 121 -2.38 -5.26 -9.13
N THR A 122 -2.17 -6.57 -9.17
CA THR A 122 -2.10 -7.34 -10.42
C THR A 122 -3.44 -7.28 -11.16
N ALA A 123 -4.57 -7.45 -10.46
CA ALA A 123 -5.89 -7.31 -11.05
C ALA A 123 -6.11 -5.91 -11.63
N ARG A 124 -5.66 -4.84 -10.96
CA ARG A 124 -5.74 -3.47 -11.50
C ARG A 124 -4.95 -3.33 -12.80
N VAL A 125 -3.76 -3.90 -12.88
CA VAL A 125 -2.91 -3.88 -14.08
C VAL A 125 -3.58 -4.61 -15.24
N LEU A 126 -4.06 -5.84 -15.01
CA LEU A 126 -4.78 -6.62 -16.02
C LEU A 126 -6.03 -5.89 -16.53
N ILE A 127 -6.81 -5.30 -15.62
CA ILE A 127 -7.98 -4.50 -15.96
C ILE A 127 -7.60 -3.28 -16.81
N SER A 128 -6.54 -2.54 -16.46
CA SER A 128 -6.10 -1.38 -17.26
C SER A 128 -5.62 -1.77 -18.66
N GLN A 129 -5.11 -3.00 -18.84
CA GLN A 129 -4.73 -3.56 -20.14
C GLN A 129 -5.91 -4.20 -20.89
N LYS A 130 -7.13 -4.16 -20.33
CA LYS A 130 -8.32 -4.85 -20.86
C LYS A 130 -8.18 -6.37 -20.95
N LYS A 131 -7.29 -6.98 -20.16
CA LYS A 131 -7.10 -8.43 -20.05
C LYS A 131 -8.11 -9.03 -19.07
N TYR A 132 -9.40 -8.85 -19.36
CA TYR A 132 -10.50 -9.18 -18.46
C TYR A 132 -10.60 -10.67 -18.08
N PRO A 133 -10.41 -11.65 -18.98
CA PRO A 133 -10.46 -13.07 -18.60
C PRO A 133 -9.38 -13.44 -17.57
N SER A 134 -8.15 -12.99 -17.78
CA SER A 134 -7.05 -13.21 -16.83
C SER A 134 -7.29 -12.51 -15.49
N ALA A 135 -7.89 -11.31 -15.51
CA ALA A 135 -8.27 -10.61 -14.29
C ALA A 135 -9.35 -11.39 -13.51
N ALA A 136 -10.34 -11.96 -14.19
CA ALA A 136 -11.40 -12.77 -13.57
C ALA A 136 -10.82 -14.02 -12.90
N GLU A 137 -9.99 -14.79 -13.61
CA GLU A 137 -9.35 -16.00 -13.08
C GLU A 137 -8.52 -15.70 -11.82
N LEU A 138 -7.71 -14.63 -11.87
CA LEU A 138 -6.90 -14.19 -10.75
C LEU A 138 -7.75 -13.81 -9.52
N LEU A 139 -8.82 -13.04 -9.73
CA LEU A 139 -9.69 -12.56 -8.67
C LEU A 139 -10.51 -13.72 -8.05
N GLN A 140 -11.02 -14.65 -8.85
CA GLN A 140 -11.69 -15.85 -8.35
C GLN A 140 -10.76 -16.71 -7.48
N LYS A 141 -9.49 -16.84 -7.87
CA LYS A 141 -8.48 -17.49 -7.04
C LYS A 141 -8.26 -16.73 -5.74
N ALA A 142 -8.18 -15.40 -5.79
CA ALA A 142 -7.99 -14.56 -4.60
C ALA A 142 -9.16 -14.70 -3.58
N LEU A 143 -10.41 -14.82 -4.05
CA LEU A 143 -11.58 -14.98 -3.18
C LEU A 143 -11.52 -16.23 -2.29
N LYS A 144 -10.80 -17.28 -2.72
CA LYS A 144 -10.62 -18.53 -1.96
C LYS A 144 -9.49 -18.45 -0.93
N LEU A 145 -8.60 -17.47 -1.04
CA LEU A 145 -7.35 -17.39 -0.27
C LEU A 145 -7.38 -16.37 0.86
N PHE A 146 -8.20 -15.32 0.74
CA PHE A 146 -8.10 -14.14 1.61
C PHE A 146 -9.38 -13.87 2.40
N ASP A 147 -9.23 -13.09 3.47
CA ASP A 147 -10.30 -12.77 4.40
C ASP A 147 -11.36 -11.80 3.81
N ILE A 148 -12.41 -11.57 4.60
CA ILE A 148 -13.60 -10.83 4.19
C ILE A 148 -13.30 -9.41 3.69
N HIS A 149 -12.31 -8.72 4.27
CA HIS A 149 -12.00 -7.33 3.93
C HIS A 149 -11.49 -7.22 2.49
N TRP A 150 -10.56 -8.11 2.13
CA TRP A 150 -10.01 -8.17 0.79
C TRP A 150 -11.00 -8.76 -0.21
N ARG A 151 -11.81 -9.73 0.22
CA ARG A 151 -12.85 -10.33 -0.64
C ARG A 151 -13.82 -9.28 -1.17
N VAL A 152 -14.25 -8.32 -0.36
CA VAL A 152 -15.12 -7.22 -0.82
C VAL A 152 -14.46 -6.44 -1.96
N LEU A 153 -13.19 -6.04 -1.79
CA LEU A 153 -12.44 -5.32 -2.83
C LEU A 153 -12.26 -6.15 -4.11
N PHE A 154 -12.01 -7.45 -3.98
CA PHE A 154 -11.90 -8.36 -5.12
C PHE A 154 -13.23 -8.53 -5.83
N MET A 155 -14.34 -8.69 -5.09
CA MET A 155 -15.69 -8.81 -5.64
C MET A 155 -16.09 -7.56 -6.43
N VAL A 156 -15.80 -6.36 -5.92
CA VAL A 156 -16.08 -5.12 -6.66
C VAL A 156 -15.35 -5.08 -8.00
N LYS A 157 -14.06 -5.48 -8.03
CA LYS A 157 -13.32 -5.57 -9.30
C LYS A 157 -13.86 -6.65 -10.21
N LEU A 158 -14.24 -7.79 -9.65
CA LEU A 158 -14.75 -8.92 -10.40
C LEU A 158 -16.10 -8.59 -11.03
N TYR A 159 -16.96 -7.86 -10.32
CA TYR A 159 -18.21 -7.31 -10.85
C TYR A 159 -17.97 -6.42 -12.08
N PHE A 160 -17.01 -5.49 -12.00
CA PHE A 160 -16.59 -4.66 -13.13
C PHE A 160 -16.05 -5.52 -14.28
N VAL A 161 -15.20 -6.50 -13.99
CA VAL A 161 -14.64 -7.40 -15.01
C VAL A 161 -15.75 -8.17 -15.74
N TYR A 162 -16.73 -8.71 -15.03
CA TYR A 162 -17.86 -9.40 -15.63
C TYR A 162 -18.77 -8.47 -16.44
N GLU A 163 -18.86 -7.19 -16.07
CA GLU A 163 -19.54 -6.17 -16.88
C GLU A 163 -18.89 -6.06 -18.26
N GLN A 164 -17.57 -5.94 -18.29
CA GLN A 164 -16.80 -5.80 -19.52
C GLN A 164 -16.83 -7.09 -20.37
N LEU A 165 -17.07 -8.24 -19.75
CA LEU A 165 -17.23 -9.52 -20.43
C LEU A 165 -18.68 -9.80 -20.85
N GLY A 166 -19.67 -9.01 -20.41
CA GLY A 166 -21.09 -9.26 -20.65
C GLY A 166 -21.66 -10.45 -19.86
N ASP A 167 -21.00 -10.87 -18.77
CA ASP A 167 -21.41 -12.01 -17.95
C ASP A 167 -22.39 -11.59 -16.85
N VAL A 168 -23.65 -11.41 -17.25
CA VAL A 168 -24.74 -10.93 -16.37
C VAL A 168 -25.03 -11.91 -15.23
N GLU A 169 -24.85 -13.20 -15.45
CA GLU A 169 -25.09 -14.23 -14.43
C GLU A 169 -24.10 -14.09 -13.28
N GLN A 170 -22.81 -14.04 -13.60
CA GLN A 170 -21.78 -13.90 -12.58
C GLN A 170 -21.85 -12.53 -11.87
N GLN A 171 -22.20 -11.46 -12.59
CA GLN A 171 -22.47 -10.16 -11.95
C GLN A 171 -23.56 -10.25 -10.88
N LYS A 172 -24.67 -10.93 -11.19
CA LYS A 172 -25.77 -11.13 -10.24
C LYS A 172 -25.29 -11.91 -9.02
N THR A 173 -24.54 -12.99 -9.21
CA THR A 173 -23.96 -13.77 -8.12
C THR A 173 -23.08 -12.91 -7.20
N ILE A 174 -22.19 -12.10 -7.77
CA ILE A 174 -21.32 -11.20 -6.99
C ILE A 174 -22.13 -10.16 -6.21
N LYS A 175 -23.17 -9.58 -6.82
CA LYS A 175 -24.05 -8.61 -6.17
C LYS A 175 -24.80 -9.24 -4.98
N GLU A 176 -25.31 -10.46 -5.14
CA GLU A 176 -25.97 -11.20 -4.06
C GLU A 176 -25.00 -11.50 -2.91
N GLU A 177 -23.77 -11.92 -3.21
CA GLU A 177 -22.75 -12.19 -2.19
C GLU A 177 -22.35 -10.92 -1.44
N LEU A 178 -22.10 -9.81 -2.14
CA LEU A 178 -21.82 -8.51 -1.53
C LEU A 178 -22.97 -8.03 -0.63
N THR A 179 -24.22 -8.24 -1.07
CA THR A 179 -25.41 -7.87 -0.29
C THR A 179 -25.49 -8.66 1.01
N ARG A 180 -25.18 -9.97 0.98
CA ARG A 180 -25.16 -10.82 2.18
C ARG A 180 -24.05 -10.42 3.15
N ILE A 181 -22.87 -10.03 2.64
CA ILE A 181 -21.70 -9.68 3.46
C ILE A 181 -21.86 -8.31 4.11
N LEU A 182 -22.28 -7.32 3.33
CA LEU A 182 -22.34 -5.93 3.78
C LEU A 182 -23.64 -5.62 4.53
N ASP A 183 -24.69 -6.40 4.28
CA ASP A 183 -26.07 -6.21 4.75
C ASP A 183 -26.59 -4.79 4.45
N PRO A 184 -27.53 -4.64 3.50
CA PRO A 184 -27.98 -3.33 3.03
C PRO A 184 -28.66 -2.47 4.10
N SER A 185 -28.99 -3.04 5.26
CA SER A 185 -29.49 -2.29 6.41
C SER A 185 -28.40 -1.56 7.20
N ASN A 186 -27.13 -1.97 7.07
CA ASN A 186 -26.02 -1.29 7.74
C ASN A 186 -25.61 -0.03 6.96
N SER A 187 -25.65 1.12 7.61
CA SER A 187 -25.04 2.33 7.08
C SER A 187 -23.51 2.17 6.96
N MET A 188 -22.87 2.95 6.06
CA MET A 188 -21.40 3.06 6.01
C MET A 188 -20.82 3.41 7.40
N GLN A 189 -21.58 4.14 8.24
CA GLN A 189 -21.21 4.43 9.62
C GLN A 189 -21.14 3.18 10.50
N GLU A 190 -22.10 2.26 10.39
CA GLU A 190 -22.08 0.99 11.12
C GLU A 190 -20.93 0.08 10.70
N PHE A 191 -20.63 0.03 9.40
CA PHE A 191 -19.46 -0.70 8.92
C PHE A 191 -18.15 -0.12 9.49
N LYS A 192 -18.00 1.21 9.48
CA LYS A 192 -16.86 1.87 10.14
C LYS A 192 -16.80 1.54 11.64
N ALA A 193 -17.94 1.55 12.34
CA ALA A 193 -17.98 1.22 13.76
C ALA A 193 -17.52 -0.23 14.05
N LYS A 194 -17.89 -1.18 13.18
CA LYS A 194 -17.39 -2.57 13.23
C LYS A 194 -15.87 -2.61 13.07
N LEU A 195 -15.32 -1.92 12.06
CA LEU A 195 -13.87 -1.85 11.84
C LEU A 195 -13.10 -1.18 12.99
N VAL A 196 -13.64 -0.11 13.57
CA VAL A 196 -13.06 0.53 14.78
C VAL A 196 -13.08 -0.42 15.97
N THR A 197 -14.14 -1.21 16.11
CA THR A 197 -14.23 -2.24 17.14
C THR A 197 -13.19 -3.33 16.93
N GLU A 198 -13.00 -3.82 15.71
CA GLU A 198 -11.93 -4.77 15.40
C GLU A 198 -10.55 -4.20 15.70
N LEU A 199 -10.28 -2.96 15.28
CA LEU A 199 -9.02 -2.27 15.54
C LEU A 199 -8.70 -2.17 17.03
N LYS A 200 -9.72 -1.96 17.88
CA LYS A 200 -9.56 -1.90 19.35
C LYS A 200 -8.96 -3.17 19.93
N TYR A 201 -9.27 -4.34 19.35
CA TYR A 201 -8.82 -5.64 19.83
C TYR A 201 -7.68 -6.23 18.99
N GLU A 202 -7.28 -5.57 17.90
CA GLU A 202 -6.20 -6.03 17.05
C GLU A 202 -4.84 -5.82 17.72
N THR A 203 -4.06 -6.90 17.80
CA THR A 203 -2.76 -6.91 18.47
C THR A 203 -1.59 -6.96 17.51
N ASP A 204 -1.82 -7.35 16.25
CA ASP A 204 -0.80 -7.32 15.20
C ASP A 204 -0.58 -5.88 14.71
N PRO A 205 0.62 -5.29 14.90
CA PRO A 205 0.88 -3.90 14.52
C PRO A 205 0.73 -3.64 13.03
N GLY A 206 0.99 -4.66 12.19
CA GLY A 206 0.83 -4.57 10.74
C GLY A 206 -0.64 -4.41 10.36
N ARG A 207 -1.49 -5.33 10.84
CA ARG A 207 -2.94 -5.31 10.62
C ARG A 207 -3.60 -4.08 11.21
N SER A 208 -3.17 -3.63 12.40
CA SER A 208 -3.64 -2.36 12.97
C SER A 208 -3.34 -1.18 12.05
N THR A 209 -2.15 -1.12 11.46
CA THR A 209 -1.79 -0.06 10.49
C THR A 209 -2.67 -0.11 9.24
N TYR A 210 -2.95 -1.32 8.71
CA TYR A 210 -3.84 -1.48 7.57
C TYR A 210 -5.27 -1.03 7.89
N LEU A 211 -5.82 -1.45 9.03
CA LEU A 211 -7.17 -1.06 9.47
C LEU A 211 -7.30 0.45 9.66
N VAL A 212 -6.31 1.10 10.29
CA VAL A 212 -6.26 2.57 10.43
C VAL A 212 -6.26 3.25 9.07
N THR A 213 -5.38 2.81 8.16
CA THR A 213 -5.28 3.40 6.82
C THR A 213 -6.57 3.24 6.04
N PHE A 214 -7.23 2.08 6.17
CA PHE A 214 -8.49 1.79 5.51
C PHE A 214 -9.64 2.66 6.05
N LEU A 215 -9.74 2.80 7.38
CA LEU A 215 -10.72 3.69 8.02
C LEU A 215 -10.58 5.15 7.54
N GLN A 216 -9.35 5.66 7.47
CA GLN A 216 -9.07 7.00 6.95
C GLN A 216 -9.43 7.13 5.47
N ALA A 217 -9.14 6.11 4.67
CA ALA A 217 -9.47 6.11 3.25
C ALA A 217 -10.99 6.17 2.99
N ILE A 218 -11.80 5.55 3.86
CA ILE A 218 -13.26 5.68 3.80
C ILE A 218 -13.69 7.13 4.04
N ASP A 219 -13.15 7.77 5.09
CA ASP A 219 -13.49 9.16 5.42
C ASP A 219 -13.15 10.12 4.30
N TYR A 220 -11.89 10.08 3.83
CA TYR A 220 -11.47 10.93 2.71
C TYR A 220 -12.27 10.64 1.45
N GLY A 221 -12.58 9.37 1.16
CA GLY A 221 -13.38 9.00 0.00
C GLY A 221 -14.78 9.61 0.01
N LEU A 222 -15.44 9.63 1.17
CA LEU A 222 -16.76 10.25 1.34
C LEU A 222 -16.70 11.78 1.17
N GLU A 223 -15.73 12.43 1.80
CA GLU A 223 -15.53 13.88 1.68
C GLU A 223 -15.25 14.29 0.22
N PHE A 224 -14.42 13.53 -0.50
CA PHE A 224 -14.14 13.78 -1.91
C PHE A 224 -15.37 13.55 -2.81
N ALA A 225 -16.17 12.51 -2.54
CA ALA A 225 -17.42 12.29 -3.27
C ALA A 225 -18.39 13.47 -3.09
N GLN A 226 -18.56 13.94 -1.85
CA GLN A 226 -19.37 15.12 -1.55
C GLN A 226 -18.85 16.38 -2.26
N ALA A 227 -17.53 16.60 -2.27
CA ALA A 227 -16.95 17.73 -2.97
C ALA A 227 -17.22 17.70 -4.48
N ILE A 228 -17.18 16.51 -5.10
CA ILE A 228 -17.52 16.33 -6.53
C ILE A 228 -19.00 16.60 -6.77
N GLU A 229 -19.90 16.14 -5.90
CA GLU A 229 -21.34 16.41 -6.01
C GLU A 229 -21.64 17.92 -5.94
N LEU A 230 -21.01 18.64 -5.00
CA LEU A 230 -21.18 20.09 -4.83
C LEU A 230 -20.74 20.92 -6.05
N ILE A 231 -19.76 20.44 -6.83
CA ILE A 231 -19.30 21.12 -8.04
C ILE A 231 -20.25 20.85 -9.22
N ASN A 232 -20.95 19.72 -9.21
CA ASN A 232 -21.85 19.30 -10.29
C ASN A 232 -23.33 19.67 -10.05
N SER A 233 -23.66 20.23 -8.87
CA SER A 233 -24.97 20.79 -8.51
C SER A 233 -25.07 22.27 -8.84
#